data_AF-A0A7X7Q9R4-F1
#
_entry.id   AF-A0A7X7Q9R4-F1
#
_cell.length_a   1.000
_cell.length_b   1.000
_cell.length_c   1.000
_cell.angle_alpha   90.00
_cell.angle_beta   90.00
_cell.angle_gamma   90.00
#
_symmetry.space_group_name_H-M   'P 1'
#
loop_
_entity.id
_entity.type
_entity.pdbx_description
1 polymer ?
#
loop_
_entity_poly.entity_id
_entity_poly.type
_entity_poly.pdbx_seq_one_letter_code
_entity_poly.pdbx_strand_id
1 'polypeptide(L)'
;MTVNEERMRVLQMLEEGKITVEEATGLLRALDGGRKPAARDPVTLTGESPTLRVHVTDLDTGNAKVNITLPFGLVRAGLGVAGHFAPNVADLDLSDLEAAMKAGTAGKIIEIEDQQSRERVEIYVE
;
A
#
# COMPACT_ATOMS: atom_id res chain seq x y z
N MET A 1 15.15 -6.18 21.97
CA MET A 1 13.90 -5.64 22.54
C MET A 1 12.82 -5.91 21.52
N THR A 2 11.74 -6.56 21.93
CA THR A 2 10.66 -6.94 21.03
C THR A 2 9.62 -5.82 21.00
N VAL A 3 9.04 -5.54 19.82
CA VAL A 3 8.00 -4.52 19.60
C VAL A 3 6.82 -4.67 20.58
N ASN A 4 6.60 -5.89 21.08
CA ASN A 4 5.57 -6.21 22.05
C ASN A 4 5.83 -5.63 23.46
N GLU A 5 7.10 -5.59 23.89
CA GLU A 5 7.51 -4.99 25.17
C GLU A 5 7.32 -3.46 25.15
N GLU A 6 7.61 -2.83 24.01
CA GLU A 6 7.46 -1.39 23.82
C GLU A 6 5.98 -0.98 23.78
N ARG A 7 5.12 -1.79 23.14
CA ARG A 7 3.66 -1.61 23.14
C ARG A 7 3.07 -1.64 24.55
N MET A 8 3.50 -2.60 25.36
CA MET A 8 3.02 -2.75 26.74
C MET A 8 3.44 -1.56 27.62
N ARG A 9 4.62 -0.98 27.37
CA ARG A 9 5.11 0.21 28.06
C ARG A 9 4.29 1.47 27.74
N VAL A 10 3.88 1.65 26.48
CA VAL A 10 3.00 2.77 26.08
C VAL A 10 1.63 2.68 26.74
N LEU A 11 1.05 1.48 26.81
CA LEU A 11 -0.24 1.26 27.50
C LEU A 11 -0.16 1.51 29.01
N GLN A 12 0.95 1.12 29.64
CA GLN A 12 1.20 1.40 31.05
C GLN A 12 1.34 2.91 31.32
N MET A 13 2.00 3.65 30.43
CA MET A 13 2.09 5.11 30.53
C MET A 13 0.73 5.82 30.38
N LEU A 14 -0.17 5.26 29.57
CA LEU A 14 -1.54 5.76 29.41
C LEU A 14 -2.39 5.48 30.67
N GLU A 15 -2.26 4.29 31.25
CA GLU A 15 -2.92 3.90 32.51
C GLU A 15 -2.46 4.77 33.68
N GLU A 16 -1.15 5.05 33.75
CA GLU A 16 -0.56 5.95 34.76
C GLU A 16 -0.89 7.43 34.50
N GLY A 17 -1.59 7.77 33.40
CA GLY A 17 -1.95 9.13 33.04
C GLY A 17 -0.75 10.03 32.66
N LYS A 18 0.41 9.43 32.34
CA LYS A 18 1.62 10.15 31.94
C LYS A 18 1.55 10.66 30.50
N ILE A 19 0.68 10.08 29.69
CA ILE A 19 0.43 10.46 28.30
C ILE A 19 -1.08 10.50 28.04
N THR A 20 -1.48 11.28 27.06
CA THR A 20 -2.87 11.35 26.59
C THR A 20 -3.20 10.21 25.62
N VAL A 21 -4.50 9.98 25.40
CA VAL A 21 -4.98 8.98 24.42
C VAL A 21 -4.45 9.26 23.01
N GLU A 22 -4.34 10.54 22.62
CA GLU A 22 -3.79 10.94 21.32
C GLU A 22 -2.30 10.61 21.20
N GLU A 23 -1.51 10.91 22.25
CA GLU A 23 -0.09 10.59 22.30
C GLU A 23 0.17 9.08 22.30
N ALA A 24 -0.63 8.32 23.07
CA ALA A 24 -0.56 6.86 23.06
C ALA A 24 -0.86 6.29 21.67
N THR A 25 -1.88 6.81 21.00
CA THR A 25 -2.22 6.39 19.62
C THR A 25 -1.07 6.68 18.65
N GLY A 26 -0.42 7.84 18.78
CA GLY A 26 0.75 8.20 17.97
C GLY A 26 1.95 7.28 18.21
N LEU A 27 2.29 7.00 19.47
CA LEU A 27 3.40 6.12 19.84
C LEU A 27 3.14 4.67 19.41
N LEU A 28 1.92 4.17 19.61
CA LEU A 28 1.50 2.86 19.14
C LEU A 28 1.62 2.75 17.62
N ARG A 29 1.21 3.78 16.88
CA ARG A 29 1.32 3.84 15.41
C ARG A 29 2.77 3.89 14.94
N ALA A 30 3.66 4.57 15.67
CA ALA A 30 5.08 4.60 15.37
C ALA A 30 5.77 3.25 15.62
N LEU A 31 5.36 2.53 16.68
CA LEU A 31 5.82 1.17 16.98
C LEU A 31 5.29 0.13 15.99
N ASP A 32 4.06 0.31 15.49
CA ASP A 32 3.49 -0.48 14.38
C ASP A 32 4.13 -0.12 13.02
N GLY A 33 4.65 1.10 12.91
CA GLY A 33 5.22 1.73 11.72
C GLY A 33 6.50 1.11 11.16
N GLY A 34 7.04 0.06 11.79
CA GLY A 34 8.07 -0.79 11.17
C GLY A 34 7.60 -1.51 9.89
N ARG A 35 6.29 -1.48 9.59
CA ARG A 35 5.67 -1.92 8.32
C ARG A 35 4.97 -0.80 7.56
N LYS A 36 5.42 0.44 7.70
CA LYS A 36 5.07 1.49 6.74
C LYS A 36 6.15 1.49 5.64
N PRO A 37 5.84 1.08 4.39
CA PRO A 37 6.71 1.46 3.29
C PRO A 37 6.71 2.98 3.28
N ALA A 38 7.89 3.57 3.41
CA ALA A 38 8.06 4.99 3.24
C ALA A 38 7.35 5.38 1.94
N ALA A 39 6.41 6.33 2.03
CA ALA A 39 5.98 7.08 0.85
C ALA A 39 7.25 7.77 0.34
N ARG A 40 7.94 7.12 -0.61
CA ARG A 40 9.02 7.74 -1.36
C ARG A 40 8.40 8.89 -2.14
N ASP A 41 9.02 10.05 -2.04
CA ASP A 41 8.66 11.21 -2.84
C ASP A 41 8.49 10.81 -4.31
N PRO A 42 7.45 11.32 -4.99
CA PRO A 42 7.20 10.99 -6.39
C PRO A 42 8.41 11.37 -7.26
N VAL A 43 8.99 10.41 -7.96
CA VAL A 43 10.10 10.64 -8.91
C VAL A 43 9.52 10.76 -10.31
N THR A 44 9.89 11.79 -11.05
CA THR A 44 9.49 11.93 -12.46
C THR A 44 10.28 10.98 -13.36
N LEU A 45 9.59 10.08 -14.04
CA LEU A 45 10.11 9.10 -14.98
C LEU A 45 10.37 9.78 -16.33
N THR A 46 11.64 10.02 -16.64
CA THR A 46 12.03 10.60 -17.93
C THR A 46 12.25 9.50 -18.98
N GLY A 47 11.30 9.32 -19.90
CA GLY A 47 11.53 8.67 -21.19
C GLY A 47 11.24 7.17 -21.30
N GLU A 48 10.87 6.49 -20.21
CA GLU A 48 10.41 5.10 -20.23
C GLU A 48 8.88 5.02 -20.14
N SER A 49 8.29 4.02 -20.82
CA SER A 49 6.84 3.80 -20.74
C SER A 49 6.51 3.34 -19.32
N PRO A 50 5.56 3.99 -18.61
CA PRO A 50 5.27 3.64 -17.24
C PRO A 50 4.83 2.17 -17.13
N THR A 51 5.36 1.50 -16.13
CA THR A 51 5.09 0.11 -15.77
C THR A 51 4.39 0.07 -14.42
N LEU A 52 3.43 -0.85 -14.29
CA LEU A 52 2.68 -1.08 -13.07
C LEU A 52 3.28 -2.28 -12.36
N ARG A 53 3.76 -2.11 -11.14
CA ARG A 53 4.22 -3.21 -10.30
C ARG A 53 3.21 -3.50 -9.21
N VAL A 54 2.72 -4.74 -9.19
CA VAL A 54 1.75 -5.24 -8.21
C VAL A 54 2.46 -6.22 -7.28
N HIS A 55 2.41 -5.93 -5.99
CA HIS A 55 2.99 -6.75 -4.94
C HIS A 55 1.90 -7.13 -3.94
N VAL A 56 1.68 -8.42 -3.75
CA VAL A 56 0.75 -8.96 -2.74
C VAL A 56 1.57 -9.65 -1.68
N THR A 57 1.45 -9.19 -0.45
CA THR A 57 2.13 -9.73 0.73
C THR A 57 1.11 -10.36 1.65
N ASP A 58 1.39 -11.56 2.13
CA ASP A 58 0.60 -12.23 3.15
C ASP A 58 0.93 -11.62 4.53
N LEU A 59 -0.07 -11.17 5.28
CA LEU A 59 0.11 -10.45 6.54
C LEU A 59 0.49 -11.37 7.72
N ASP A 60 0.16 -12.66 7.65
CA ASP A 60 0.51 -13.65 8.66
C ASP A 60 1.98 -14.03 8.57
N THR A 61 2.46 -14.28 7.35
CA THR A 61 3.81 -14.78 7.12
C THR A 61 4.80 -13.71 6.70
N GLY A 62 4.32 -12.56 6.19
CA GLY A 62 5.14 -11.50 5.61
C GLY A 62 5.74 -11.85 4.25
N ASN A 63 5.33 -12.98 3.64
CA ASN A 63 5.89 -13.44 2.37
C ASN A 63 5.15 -12.82 1.19
N ALA A 64 5.91 -12.53 0.12
CA ALA A 64 5.36 -12.12 -1.16
C ALA A 64 4.62 -13.30 -1.81
N LYS A 65 3.29 -13.18 -1.92
CA LYS A 65 2.42 -14.14 -2.60
C LYS A 65 2.40 -13.91 -4.10
N VAL A 66 2.45 -12.63 -4.51
CA VAL A 66 2.44 -12.21 -5.91
C VAL A 66 3.37 -11.02 -6.07
N ASN A 67 4.25 -11.04 -7.08
CA ASN A 67 5.07 -9.90 -7.47
C ASN A 67 5.14 -9.87 -9.00
N ILE A 68 4.36 -8.98 -9.63
CA ILE A 68 4.21 -8.92 -11.09
C ILE A 68 4.45 -7.49 -11.55
N THR A 69 5.20 -7.32 -12.64
CA THR A 69 5.39 -6.03 -13.31
C THR A 69 4.72 -6.08 -14.68
N LEU A 70 3.81 -5.15 -14.94
CA LEU A 70 2.98 -5.09 -16.13
C LEU A 70 3.25 -3.77 -16.88
N PRO A 71 3.65 -3.81 -18.16
CA PRO A 71 3.66 -2.63 -19.00
C PRO A 71 2.27 -2.00 -19.10
N PHE A 72 2.19 -0.67 -19.17
CA PHE A 72 0.91 0.04 -19.30
C PHE A 72 0.00 -0.50 -20.41
N GLY A 73 0.57 -0.89 -21.55
CA GLY A 73 -0.17 -1.47 -22.66
C GLY A 73 -0.95 -2.74 -22.29
N LEU A 74 -0.42 -3.58 -21.40
CA LEU A 74 -1.09 -4.80 -20.93
C LEU A 74 -2.14 -4.50 -19.87
N VAL A 75 -1.91 -3.50 -19.01
CA VAL A 75 -2.90 -3.08 -18.00
C VAL A 75 -4.18 -2.60 -18.70
N ARG A 76 -4.05 -1.77 -19.73
CA ARG A 76 -5.19 -1.27 -20.53
C ARG A 76 -5.95 -2.41 -21.23
N ALA A 77 -5.25 -3.41 -21.74
CA ALA A 77 -5.89 -4.58 -22.36
C ALA A 77 -6.60 -5.47 -21.31
N GLY A 78 -5.95 -5.71 -20.16
CA GLY A 78 -6.45 -6.54 -19.07
C GLY A 78 -7.69 -5.97 -18.40
N LEU A 79 -7.80 -4.64 -18.28
CA LEU A 79 -8.97 -3.96 -17.71
C LEU A 79 -10.23 -4.11 -18.56
N GLY A 80 -10.09 -4.04 -19.90
CA GLY A 80 -11.22 -4.28 -20.81
C GLY A 80 -11.76 -5.71 -20.69
N VAL A 81 -10.90 -6.67 -20.38
CA VAL A 81 -11.28 -8.06 -20.10
C VAL A 81 -11.86 -8.17 -18.68
N ALA A 82 -11.21 -7.60 -17.66
CA ALA A 82 -11.64 -7.68 -16.27
C ALA A 82 -13.01 -7.05 -16.02
N GLY A 83 -13.33 -5.93 -16.69
CA GLY A 83 -14.66 -5.31 -16.61
C GLY A 83 -15.80 -6.22 -17.11
N HIS A 84 -15.48 -7.22 -17.94
CA HIS A 84 -16.46 -8.22 -18.37
C HIS A 84 -16.67 -9.34 -17.33
N PHE A 85 -15.68 -9.63 -16.49
CA PHE A 85 -15.73 -10.69 -15.47
C PHE A 85 -16.06 -10.19 -14.07
N ALA A 86 -15.76 -8.93 -13.78
CA ALA A 86 -15.97 -8.30 -12.48
C ALA A 86 -16.43 -6.84 -12.70
N PRO A 87 -17.73 -6.60 -12.91
CA PRO A 87 -18.25 -5.25 -13.16
C PRO A 87 -17.97 -4.26 -12.02
N ASN A 88 -17.70 -4.75 -10.81
CA ASN A 88 -17.39 -3.91 -9.64
C ASN A 88 -15.94 -3.35 -9.62
N VAL A 89 -15.02 -3.85 -10.46
CA VAL A 89 -13.68 -3.23 -10.63
C VAL A 89 -13.67 -2.10 -11.66
N ALA A 90 -14.75 -1.93 -12.42
CA ALA A 90 -14.87 -0.84 -13.39
C ALA A 90 -15.12 0.54 -12.73
N ASP A 91 -15.46 0.57 -11.43
CA ASP A 91 -15.62 1.78 -10.62
C ASP A 91 -14.29 2.35 -10.10
N LEU A 92 -13.17 1.65 -10.32
CA LEU A 92 -11.86 2.26 -10.18
C LEU A 92 -11.74 3.31 -11.28
N ASP A 93 -11.62 4.60 -10.90
CA ASP A 93 -11.43 5.72 -11.82
C ASP A 93 -10.11 5.53 -12.61
N LEU A 94 -10.21 4.74 -13.67
CA LEU A 94 -9.14 4.43 -14.61
C LEU A 94 -8.55 5.69 -15.22
N SER A 95 -9.37 6.73 -15.34
CA SER A 95 -8.99 8.06 -15.79
C SER A 95 -7.92 8.68 -14.89
N ASP A 96 -8.06 8.53 -13.57
CA ASP A 96 -7.08 9.05 -12.60
C ASP A 96 -5.80 8.20 -12.59
N LEU A 97 -5.92 6.87 -12.73
CA LEU A 97 -4.75 6.00 -12.88
C LEU A 97 -3.98 6.30 -14.17
N GLU A 98 -4.69 6.51 -15.28
CA GLU A 98 -4.10 6.86 -16.57
C GLU A 98 -3.47 8.26 -16.54
N ALA A 99 -4.09 9.22 -15.86
CA ALA A 99 -3.53 10.56 -15.65
C ALA A 99 -2.28 10.52 -14.77
N ALA A 100 -2.29 9.75 -13.67
CA ALA A 100 -1.14 9.57 -12.78
C ALA A 100 0.04 8.88 -13.49
N MET A 101 -0.25 7.88 -14.33
CA MET A 101 0.75 7.19 -15.17
C MET A 101 1.31 8.12 -16.25
N LYS A 102 0.46 8.89 -16.95
CA LYS A 102 0.87 9.86 -17.98
C LYS A 102 1.64 11.04 -17.42
N ALA A 103 1.39 11.42 -16.17
CA ALA A 103 2.18 12.42 -15.46
C ALA A 103 3.64 11.97 -15.26
N GLY A 104 3.95 10.69 -15.51
CA GLY A 104 5.29 10.13 -15.35
C GLY A 104 5.69 10.07 -13.88
N THR A 105 4.73 10.01 -12.96
CA THR A 105 5.00 10.04 -11.54
C THR A 105 5.22 8.62 -11.03
N ALA A 106 6.47 8.24 -10.77
CA ALA A 106 6.79 7.01 -10.07
C ALA A 106 6.42 7.12 -8.60
N GLY A 107 5.77 6.09 -8.06
CA GLY A 107 5.34 6.09 -6.67
C GLY A 107 4.31 5.02 -6.36
N LYS A 108 4.01 4.88 -5.07
CA LYS A 108 2.95 4.00 -4.59
C LYS A 108 1.60 4.65 -4.87
N ILE A 109 0.75 4.01 -5.67
CA ILE A 109 -0.57 4.54 -6.03
C ILE A 109 -1.65 3.98 -5.12
N ILE A 110 -1.56 2.68 -4.79
CA ILE A 110 -2.62 1.98 -4.03
C ILE A 110 -1.97 1.10 -2.97
N GLU A 111 -2.47 1.21 -1.74
CA GLU A 111 -2.24 0.28 -0.64
C GLU A 111 -3.60 -0.18 -0.13
N ILE A 112 -3.89 -1.48 -0.27
CA ILE A 112 -5.11 -2.08 0.27
C ILE A 112 -4.67 -3.19 1.22
N GLU A 113 -5.23 -3.18 2.42
CA GLU A 113 -5.11 -4.29 3.35
C GLU A 113 -6.49 -4.96 3.49
N ASP A 114 -6.56 -6.23 3.14
CA ASP A 114 -7.75 -7.06 3.33
C ASP A 114 -7.64 -7.79 4.67
N GLN A 115 -8.48 -7.38 5.63
CA GLN A 115 -8.48 -7.97 6.98
C GLN A 115 -9.10 -9.38 7.03
N GLN A 116 -9.93 -9.76 6.04
CA GLN A 116 -10.58 -11.07 6.02
C GLN A 116 -9.65 -12.16 5.47
N SER A 117 -8.92 -11.83 4.41
CA SER A 117 -7.98 -12.67 3.68
C SER A 117 -6.56 -12.55 4.23
N ARG A 118 -6.31 -11.54 5.08
CA ARG A 118 -5.02 -11.20 5.69
C ARG A 118 -3.94 -10.98 4.63
N GLU A 119 -4.29 -10.19 3.62
CA GLU A 119 -3.43 -9.87 2.49
C GLU A 119 -3.25 -8.36 2.38
N ARG A 120 -2.03 -7.93 2.05
CA ARG A 120 -1.71 -6.55 1.69
C ARG A 120 -1.38 -6.50 0.22
N VAL A 121 -2.15 -5.72 -0.53
CA VAL A 121 -1.94 -5.44 -1.94
C VAL A 121 -1.33 -4.05 -2.08
N GLU A 122 -0.19 -3.98 -2.74
CA GLU A 122 0.53 -2.75 -3.02
C GLU A 122 0.71 -2.61 -4.53
N ILE A 123 0.40 -1.42 -5.04
CA ILE A 123 0.52 -1.11 -6.46
C ILE A 123 1.42 0.11 -6.62
N TYR A 124 2.45 -0.04 -7.43
CA TYR A 124 3.46 0.96 -7.72
C TYR A 124 3.46 1.29 -9.21
N VAL A 125 3.79 2.54 -9.52
CA VAL A 125 4.11 2.99 -10.87
C VAL A 125 5.61 3.23 -10.92
N GLU A 126 6.27 2.63 -11.90
CA GLU A 126 7.71 2.69 -12.19
C GLU A 126 7.97 3.02 -13.65
#